data_AF-A0A959FST1-F1
#
_entry.id   AF-A0A959FST1-F1
#
_cell.length_a   1.000
_cell.length_b   1.000
_cell.length_c   1.000
_cell.angle_alpha   90.00
_cell.angle_beta   90.00
_cell.angle_gamma   90.00
#
_symmetry.space_group_name_H-M   'P 1'
#
loop_
_entity.id
_entity.type
_entity.pdbx_description
1 polymer ?
#
loop_
_entity_poly.entity_id
_entity_poly.type
_entity_poly.pdbx_seq_one_letter_code
_entity_poly.pdbx_strand_id
1 'polypeptide(L)'
;MKLQSIGKKEFDAQTRFLPQKERFKLWAWLNRPGGVEREELEGKVASTRELMKRDLLFGLPWFGMLAFLWFGTGITIGTIILLFMGIFYFTYTFFTTGSYGMNRKRLKLYRYLLEK
;
A
#
# COMPACT_ATOMS: atom_id res chain seq x y z
N MET A 1 21.16 -5.34 15.15
CA MET A 1 21.35 -6.58 14.35
C MET A 1 21.08 -6.23 12.90
N LYS A 2 22.06 -6.43 11.99
CA LYS A 2 21.95 -6.04 10.56
C LYS A 2 21.36 -7.21 9.76
N LEU A 3 20.36 -6.93 8.92
CA LEU A 3 19.69 -7.96 8.11
C LEU A 3 20.55 -8.35 6.89
N GLN A 4 20.52 -9.62 6.50
CA GLN A 4 21.25 -10.13 5.34
C GLN A 4 20.65 -9.62 4.02
N SER A 5 21.50 -9.42 3.01
CA SER A 5 21.05 -9.01 1.68
C SER A 5 20.26 -10.14 0.99
N ILE A 6 19.10 -9.80 0.41
CA ILE A 6 18.35 -10.73 -0.45
C ILE A 6 19.04 -10.80 -1.82
N GLY A 7 19.19 -12.00 -2.38
CA GLY A 7 19.71 -12.20 -3.73
C GLY A 7 18.78 -11.58 -4.80
N LYS A 8 19.36 -10.97 -5.84
CA LYS A 8 18.63 -10.21 -6.87
C LYS A 8 17.46 -10.99 -7.51
N LYS A 9 17.64 -12.28 -7.78
CA LYS A 9 16.59 -13.16 -8.35
C LYS A 9 15.39 -13.31 -7.40
N GLU A 10 15.66 -13.50 -6.11
CA GLU A 10 14.63 -13.66 -5.07
C GLU A 10 13.90 -12.33 -4.85
N PHE A 11 14.62 -11.21 -4.80
CA PHE A 11 14.03 -9.88 -4.74
C PHE A 11 13.11 -9.59 -5.92
N ASP A 12 13.57 -9.87 -7.15
CA ASP A 12 12.78 -9.64 -8.35
C ASP A 12 11.51 -10.49 -8.35
N ALA A 13 11.57 -11.74 -7.90
CA ALA A 13 10.39 -12.60 -7.77
C ALA A 13 9.38 -12.05 -6.76
N GLN A 14 9.84 -11.61 -5.59
CA GLN A 14 8.97 -11.08 -4.54
C GLN A 14 8.41 -9.70 -4.88
N THR A 15 9.09 -8.89 -5.70
CA THR A 15 8.72 -7.50 -5.98
C THR A 15 8.08 -7.26 -7.34
N ARG A 16 7.78 -8.30 -8.14
CA ARG A 16 7.18 -8.16 -9.49
C ARG A 16 5.90 -7.33 -9.54
N PHE A 17 5.16 -7.27 -8.42
CA PHE A 17 3.92 -6.52 -8.30
C PHE A 17 4.13 -5.00 -8.14
N LEU A 18 5.35 -4.55 -7.85
CA LEU A 18 5.68 -3.15 -7.68
C LEU A 18 6.10 -2.51 -9.02
N PRO A 19 5.81 -1.21 -9.22
CA PRO A 19 6.34 -0.45 -10.34
C PRO A 19 7.87 -0.51 -10.39
N GLN A 20 8.45 -0.50 -11.60
CA GLN A 20 9.89 -0.59 -11.80
C GLN A 20 10.68 0.46 -11.01
N LYS A 21 10.19 1.71 -10.98
CA LYS A 21 10.80 2.81 -10.20
C LYS A 21 10.86 2.50 -8.71
N GLU A 22 9.81 1.89 -8.15
CA GLU A 22 9.78 1.53 -6.73
C GLU A 22 10.67 0.34 -6.43
N ARG A 23 10.66 -0.69 -7.30
CA ARG A 23 11.58 -1.83 -7.19
C ARG A 23 13.03 -1.39 -7.13
N PHE A 24 13.41 -0.45 -7.99
CA PHE A 24 14.77 0.09 -8.01
C PHE A 24 15.12 0.80 -6.69
N LYS A 25 14.23 1.67 -6.18
CA LYS A 25 14.42 2.34 -4.89
C LYS A 25 14.53 1.36 -3.73
N LEU A 26 13.66 0.35 -3.71
CA LEU A 26 13.61 -0.65 -2.66
C LEU A 26 14.88 -1.53 -2.67
N TRP A 27 15.35 -1.91 -3.86
CA TRP A 27 16.60 -2.63 -4.05
C TRP A 27 17.81 -1.84 -3.59
N ALA A 28 17.89 -0.56 -3.97
CA ALA A 28 18.97 0.34 -3.56
C ALA A 28 18.99 0.54 -2.05
N TRP A 29 17.82 0.68 -1.41
CA TRP A 29 17.72 0.80 0.05
C TRP A 29 18.15 -0.49 0.76
N LEU A 30 17.70 -1.67 0.30
CA LEU A 30 18.09 -2.96 0.90
C LEU A 30 19.58 -3.26 0.79
N ASN A 31 20.24 -2.80 -0.28
CA ASN A 31 21.65 -3.05 -0.56
C ASN A 31 22.55 -1.83 -0.30
N ARG A 32 22.06 -0.83 0.44
CA ARG A 32 22.86 0.35 0.77
C ARG A 32 24.09 -0.04 1.60
N PRO A 33 25.24 0.64 1.44
CA PRO A 33 26.41 0.40 2.29
C PRO A 33 26.04 0.65 3.75
N GLY A 34 26.29 -0.35 4.61
CA GLY A 34 25.87 -0.34 6.01
C GLY A 34 24.65 -1.22 6.33
N GLY A 35 23.91 -1.66 5.32
CA GLY A 35 22.73 -2.52 5.46
C GLY A 35 21.49 -1.79 5.94
N VAL A 36 20.41 -2.54 6.13
CA VAL A 36 19.15 -2.03 6.70
C VAL A 36 19.07 -2.44 8.16
N GLU A 37 18.77 -1.47 9.02
CA GLU A 37 18.55 -1.72 10.43
C GLU A 37 17.14 -2.27 10.67
N ARG A 38 17.04 -3.16 11.66
CA ARG A 38 15.77 -3.78 12.03
C ARG A 38 14.71 -2.74 12.40
N GLU A 39 15.09 -1.69 13.13
CA GLU A 39 14.18 -0.60 13.52
C GLU A 39 13.60 0.15 12.32
N GLU A 40 14.40 0.43 11.29
CA GLU A 40 13.90 1.05 10.06
C GLU A 40 12.87 0.16 9.37
N LEU A 41 13.13 -1.15 9.34
CA LEU A 41 12.28 -2.11 8.67
C LEU A 41 10.97 -2.35 9.44
N GLU A 42 11.03 -2.34 10.78
CA GLU A 42 9.86 -2.31 11.67
C GLU A 42 9.04 -1.02 11.50
N GLY A 43 9.70 0.13 11.33
CA GLY A 43 9.06 1.40 10.97
C GLY A 43 8.34 1.36 9.62
N LYS A 44 8.94 0.71 8.61
CA LYS A 44 8.28 0.45 7.31
C LYS A 44 7.08 -0.49 7.43
N VAL A 45 7.16 -1.50 8.30
CA VAL A 45 6.03 -2.38 8.61
C VAL A 45 4.89 -1.61 9.26
N ALA A 46 5.18 -0.79 10.28
CA ALA A 46 4.20 0.01 11.00
C ALA A 46 3.51 1.01 10.07
N SER A 47 4.29 1.80 9.31
CA SER A 47 3.73 2.76 8.35
C SER A 47 2.87 2.09 7.26
N THR A 48 3.30 0.95 6.72
CA THR A 48 2.52 0.22 5.71
C THR A 48 1.20 -0.31 6.29
N ARG A 49 1.21 -0.77 7.54
CA ARG A 49 0.01 -1.21 8.25
C ARG A 49 -0.96 -0.05 8.50
N GLU A 50 -0.46 1.13 8.88
CA GLU A 50 -1.31 2.32 9.05
C GLU A 50 -1.94 2.77 7.73
N LEU A 51 -1.21 2.73 6.62
CA LEU A 51 -1.79 3.00 5.29
C LEU A 51 -2.93 2.03 4.96
N MET A 52 -2.75 0.73 5.23
CA MET A 52 -3.80 -0.27 5.03
C MET A 52 -5.02 -0.03 5.92
N LYS A 53 -4.83 0.38 7.17
CA LYS A 53 -5.94 0.73 8.07
C LYS A 53 -6.68 1.96 7.56
N ARG A 54 -5.97 2.98 7.09
CA ARG A 54 -6.57 4.18 6.51
C ARG A 54 -7.43 3.84 5.29
N ASP A 55 -6.92 3.01 4.39
CA ASP A 55 -7.69 2.55 3.22
C ASP A 55 -8.99 1.85 3.64
N LEU A 56 -8.99 1.06 4.72
CA LEU A 56 -10.20 0.41 5.24
C LEU A 56 -11.15 1.41 5.93
N LEU A 57 -10.62 2.30 6.77
CA LEU A 57 -11.40 3.27 7.54
C LEU A 57 -12.06 4.34 6.66
N PHE A 58 -11.47 4.67 5.51
CA PHE A 58 -12.07 5.60 4.56
C PHE A 58 -12.85 4.85 3.46
N GLY A 59 -12.30 3.74 2.97
CA GLY A 59 -12.88 2.93 1.89
C GLY A 59 -14.25 2.34 2.22
N LEU A 60 -14.34 1.64 3.36
CA LEU A 60 -15.57 0.92 3.73
C LEU A 60 -16.72 1.88 4.06
N PRO A 61 -16.54 2.94 4.88
CA PRO A 61 -17.62 3.88 5.14
C PRO A 61 -18.07 4.65 3.90
N TRP A 62 -17.12 5.01 3.02
CA TRP A 62 -17.47 5.68 1.76
C TRP A 62 -18.33 4.79 0.86
N PHE A 63 -17.91 3.54 0.69
CA PHE A 63 -18.65 2.57 -0.11
C PHE A 63 -20.03 2.30 0.50
N GLY A 64 -20.13 2.18 1.83
CA GLY A 64 -21.39 2.03 2.54
C GLY A 64 -22.33 3.23 2.35
N MET A 65 -21.81 4.45 2.42
CA MET A 65 -22.58 5.67 2.20
C MET A 65 -23.07 5.78 0.75
N LEU A 66 -22.22 5.47 -0.22
CA LEU A 66 -22.59 5.44 -1.63
C LEU A 66 -23.66 4.39 -1.91
N ALA A 67 -23.49 3.17 -1.39
CA ALA A 67 -24.48 2.10 -1.51
C ALA A 67 -25.82 2.51 -0.88
N PHE A 68 -25.79 3.07 0.33
CA PHE A 68 -27.00 3.54 1.01
C PHE A 68 -27.74 4.60 0.20
N LEU A 69 -27.03 5.61 -0.34
CA LEU A 69 -27.67 6.64 -1.16
C LEU A 69 -28.21 6.07 -2.47
N TRP A 70 -27.48 5.16 -3.11
CA TRP A 70 -27.91 4.55 -4.36
C TRP A 70 -29.16 3.68 -4.17
N PHE A 71 -29.18 2.81 -3.15
CA PHE A 71 -30.34 1.95 -2.87
C PHE A 71 -31.51 2.70 -2.23
N GLY A 72 -31.25 3.75 -1.45
CA GLY A 72 -32.28 4.51 -0.74
C GLY A 72 -32.94 5.59 -1.60
N THR A 73 -32.17 6.33 -2.39
CA THR A 73 -32.66 7.50 -3.15
C THR A 73 -32.56 7.34 -4.67
N GLY A 74 -31.95 6.25 -5.15
CA GLY A 74 -31.68 6.04 -6.57
C GLY A 74 -30.49 6.84 -7.08
N ILE A 75 -30.36 6.92 -8.41
CA ILE A 75 -29.29 7.70 -9.06
C ILE A 75 -29.75 9.16 -9.16
N THR A 76 -29.39 9.95 -8.15
CA THR A 76 -29.56 11.41 -8.14
C THR A 76 -28.23 12.12 -8.47
N ILE A 77 -28.31 13.41 -8.79
CA ILE A 77 -27.13 14.27 -9.01
C ILE A 77 -26.19 14.23 -7.78
N GLY A 78 -26.73 14.18 -6.56
CA GLY A 78 -25.93 14.06 -5.33
C GLY A 78 -25.10 12.77 -5.26
N THR A 79 -25.70 11.64 -5.62
CA THR A 79 -25.00 10.34 -5.73
C THR A 79 -23.89 10.36 -6.78
N ILE A 80 -24.12 11.02 -7.92
CA ILE A 80 -23.12 11.15 -8.98
C ILE A 80 -21.94 12.00 -8.49
N ILE A 81 -22.20 13.14 -7.84
CA ILE A 81 -21.15 13.98 -7.25
C ILE A 81 -20.34 13.18 -6.21
N LEU A 82 -21.02 12.43 -5.33
CA LEU A 82 -20.35 11.59 -4.35
C LEU A 82 -19.50 10.50 -5.03
N LEU A 83 -20.01 9.85 -6.08
CA LEU A 83 -19.27 8.86 -6.84
C LEU A 83 -17.97 9.45 -7.41
N PHE A 84 -18.05 10.59 -8.11
CA PHE A 84 -16.88 11.24 -8.71
C PHE A 84 -15.88 11.70 -7.64
N MET A 85 -16.35 12.30 -6.54
CA MET A 85 -15.48 12.69 -5.43
C MET A 85 -14.71 11.50 -4.86
N GLY A 86 -15.38 10.35 -4.75
CA GLY A 86 -14.76 9.08 -4.33
C GLY A 86 -13.71 8.63 -5.32
N ILE A 87 -14.03 8.61 -6.61
CA ILE A 87 -13.10 8.23 -7.68
C ILE A 87 -11.83 9.10 -7.61
N PHE A 88 -11.97 10.43 -7.52
CA PHE A 88 -10.80 11.32 -7.41
C PHE A 88 -9.96 11.02 -6.17
N TYR A 89 -10.59 10.87 -5.01
CA TYR A 89 -9.90 10.55 -3.75
C TYR A 89 -9.17 9.20 -3.80
N PHE A 90 -9.85 8.13 -4.23
CA PHE A 90 -9.25 6.80 -4.32
C PHE A 90 -8.17 6.73 -5.38
N THR A 91 -8.34 7.41 -6.51
CA THR A 91 -7.32 7.49 -7.56
C THR A 91 -6.07 8.21 -7.03
N TYR A 92 -6.23 9.36 -6.39
CA TYR A 92 -5.12 10.08 -5.76
C TYR A 92 -4.40 9.21 -4.71
N THR A 93 -5.17 8.55 -3.84
CA THR A 93 -4.62 7.69 -2.78
C THR A 93 -3.91 6.46 -3.35
N PHE A 94 -4.44 5.89 -4.43
CA PHE A 94 -3.83 4.78 -5.16
C PHE A 94 -2.48 5.16 -5.77
N PHE A 95 -2.36 6.34 -6.38
CA PHE A 95 -1.09 6.81 -6.96
C PHE A 95 -0.06 7.27 -5.92
N THR A 96 -0.50 7.82 -4.78
CA THR A 96 0.41 8.35 -3.75
C THR A 96 0.88 7.28 -2.77
N THR A 97 -0.04 6.46 -2.27
CA THR A 97 0.24 5.49 -1.20
C THR A 97 0.19 4.04 -1.67
N GLY A 98 -0.35 3.80 -2.87
CA GLY A 98 -0.60 2.47 -3.38
C GLY A 98 -1.94 1.91 -2.92
N SER A 99 -2.42 0.86 -3.59
CA SER A 99 -3.62 0.16 -3.13
C SER A 99 -3.38 -0.66 -1.88
N TYR A 100 -4.45 -0.92 -1.14
CA TYR A 100 -4.50 -1.90 -0.06
C TYR A 100 -3.82 -3.24 -0.43
N GLY A 101 -4.10 -3.77 -1.63
CA GLY A 101 -3.51 -5.03 -2.10
C GLY A 101 -1.99 -4.94 -2.30
N MET A 102 -1.50 -3.81 -2.82
CA MET A 102 -0.06 -3.56 -2.96
C MET A 102 0.61 -3.40 -1.59
N ASN A 103 0.00 -2.66 -0.68
CA ASN A 103 0.49 -2.46 0.68
C ASN A 103 0.50 -3.78 1.48
N ARG A 104 -0.48 -4.67 1.28
CA ARG A 104 -0.48 -6.02 1.86
C ARG A 104 0.71 -6.86 1.40
N LYS A 105 1.07 -6.79 0.12
CA LYS A 105 2.24 -7.49 -0.42
C LYS A 105 3.55 -6.88 0.06
N ARG A 106 3.65 -5.54 0.15
CA ARG A 106 4.80 -4.84 0.76
C ARG A 106 5.00 -5.28 2.22
N LEU A 107 3.93 -5.33 3.00
CA LEU A 107 3.95 -5.80 4.38
C LEU A 107 4.49 -7.24 4.49
N LYS A 108 4.04 -8.13 3.59
CA LYS A 108 4.53 -9.52 3.55
C LYS A 108 6.03 -9.59 3.24
N LEU A 109 6.51 -8.78 2.29
CA LEU A 109 7.94 -8.68 1.96
C LEU A 109 8.76 -8.18 3.15
N TYR A 110 8.31 -7.12 3.84
CA TYR A 110 9.05 -6.60 4.99
C TYR A 110 9.07 -7.58 6.16
N ARG A 111 7.97 -8.30 6.42
CA ARG A 111 7.98 -9.36 7.44
C ARG A 111 8.93 -10.50 7.07
N TYR A 112 8.91 -10.92 5.81
CA TYR A 112 9.85 -11.92 5.30
C TYR A 112 11.31 -11.49 5.50
N LEU A 113 11.61 -10.20 5.31
CA LEU A 113 12.93 -9.62 5.56
C LEU A 113 13.30 -9.53 7.05
N LEU A 114 12.34 -9.45 7.98
CA LEU A 114 12.60 -9.47 9.43
C LEU A 114 12.87 -10.86 9.98
N GLU A 115 12.24 -11.87 9.37
CA GLU A 115 12.30 -13.28 9.80
C GLU A 115 13.56 -14.00 9.30
N LYS A 116 14.30 -13.40 8.37
CA LYS A 116 15.50 -13.94 7.71
C LYS A 116 16.78 -13.33 8.29
#